data_AF-A0A202BD51-F1
#
_entry.id   AF-A0A202BD51-F1
#
_cell.length_a   1.000
_cell.length_b   1.000
_cell.length_c   1.000
_cell.angle_alpha   90.00
_cell.angle_beta   90.00
_cell.angle_gamma   90.00
#
_symmetry.space_group_name_H-M   'P 1'
#
loop_
_entity.id
_entity.type
_entity.pdbx_description
1 polymer ?
#
loop_
_entity_poly.entity_id
_entity_poly.type
_entity_poly.pdbx_seq_one_letter_code
_entity_poly.pdbx_strand_id
1 'polypeptide(L)'
;MLTPDQPVTKQKFSDADYLAFDPFQGDEAEIKCRTKRIRTARKQHLCYTLTGRQDHHIEPGQRYRHERALIDGSFWGEYRICLSCIDQWINEGEEDDADD
;
A
#
# COMPACT_ATOMS: atom_id res chain seq x y z
N MET A 1 15.90 -14.46 -18.47
CA MET A 1 14.84 -15.30 -17.88
C MET A 1 14.06 -14.38 -16.95
N LEU A 2 13.02 -13.72 -17.46
CA LEU A 2 12.15 -12.84 -16.66
C LEU A 2 11.10 -13.76 -16.06
N THR A 3 11.05 -13.89 -14.73
CA THR A 3 9.99 -14.62 -14.03
C THR A 3 8.80 -13.68 -13.87
N PRO A 4 7.66 -13.90 -14.55
CA PRO A 4 6.42 -13.24 -14.23
C PRO A 4 5.73 -14.09 -13.17
N ASP A 5 6.12 -13.95 -11.91
CA ASP A 5 5.45 -14.67 -10.82
C ASP A 5 5.21 -13.73 -9.66
N GLN A 6 4.22 -12.86 -9.84
CA GLN A 6 3.34 -12.61 -8.71
C GLN A 6 1.94 -13.03 -9.16
N PRO A 7 1.33 -14.04 -8.52
CA PRO A 7 -0.04 -14.41 -8.82
C PRO A 7 -0.92 -13.17 -8.64
N VAL A 8 -1.91 -13.00 -9.53
CA VAL A 8 -2.96 -11.99 -9.36
C VAL A 8 -3.66 -12.32 -8.05
N THR A 9 -3.22 -11.70 -6.95
CA THR A 9 -3.70 -12.03 -5.61
C THR A 9 -5.17 -11.70 -5.56
N LYS A 10 -5.97 -12.73 -5.34
CA LYS A 10 -7.40 -12.67 -5.09
C LYS A 10 -7.58 -11.69 -3.92
N GLN A 11 -8.15 -10.53 -4.20
CA GLN A 11 -8.32 -9.46 -3.21
C GLN A 11 -9.07 -10.02 -2.01
N LYS A 12 -8.46 -9.98 -0.82
CA LYS A 12 -9.06 -10.50 0.40
C LYS A 12 -10.10 -9.54 0.97
N PHE A 13 -9.79 -8.24 0.92
CA PHE A 13 -10.64 -7.17 1.43
C PHE A 13 -11.25 -6.33 0.31
N SER A 14 -12.23 -5.48 0.65
CA SER A 14 -12.86 -4.56 -0.30
C SER A 14 -11.96 -3.36 -0.59
N ASP A 15 -12.24 -2.66 -1.69
CA ASP A 15 -11.56 -1.40 -2.02
C ASP A 15 -11.68 -0.34 -0.90
N ALA A 16 -12.80 -0.34 -0.18
CA ALA A 16 -13.01 0.57 0.95
C ALA A 16 -12.06 0.24 2.12
N ASP A 17 -11.89 -1.05 2.43
CA ASP A 17 -10.99 -1.51 3.50
C ASP A 17 -9.53 -1.11 3.21
N TYR A 18 -9.06 -1.31 1.97
CA TYR A 18 -7.69 -0.92 1.59
C TYR A 18 -7.44 0.60 1.66
N LEU A 19 -8.49 1.41 1.47
CA LEU A 19 -8.42 2.87 1.55
C LEU A 19 -8.58 3.39 2.99
N ALA A 20 -9.35 2.67 3.81
CA ALA A 20 -9.55 2.96 5.22
C ALA A 20 -8.27 2.69 6.02
N PHE A 21 -7.59 1.56 5.74
CA PHE A 21 -6.30 1.24 6.35
C PHE A 21 -5.31 2.39 6.14
N ASP A 22 -4.63 2.84 7.19
CA ASP A 22 -3.61 3.86 7.08
C ASP A 22 -2.29 3.37 7.67
N PRO A 23 -1.36 2.90 6.83
CA PRO A 23 -0.12 2.36 7.34
C PRO A 23 0.86 3.41 7.89
N PHE A 24 0.62 4.69 7.61
CA PHE A 24 1.45 5.80 8.08
C PHE A 24 0.72 6.61 9.15
N GLN A 25 -0.23 5.99 9.86
CA GLN A 25 -0.97 6.63 10.94
C GLN A 25 -0.03 6.90 12.12
N GLY A 26 0.52 8.12 12.16
CA GLY A 26 1.38 8.61 13.23
C GLY A 26 1.39 10.14 13.21
N ASP A 27 1.47 10.76 14.39
CA ASP A 27 1.36 12.23 14.58
C ASP A 27 2.63 12.99 14.15
N GLU A 28 3.59 12.32 13.51
CA GLU A 28 4.93 12.87 13.25
C GLU A 28 5.00 13.80 12.03
N ALA A 29 3.98 13.83 11.16
CA ALA A 29 3.97 14.69 9.98
C ALA A 29 2.59 15.29 9.70
N GLU A 30 2.53 16.58 9.33
CA GLU A 30 1.28 17.22 8.94
C GLU A 30 0.92 16.81 7.49
N ILE A 31 -0.04 15.89 7.34
CA ILE A 31 -0.48 15.38 6.04
C ILE A 31 -1.69 16.19 5.53
N LYS A 32 -1.47 17.07 4.55
CA LYS A 32 -2.52 17.85 3.86
C LYS A 32 -2.79 17.33 2.45
N CYS A 33 -3.96 17.65 1.90
CA CYS A 33 -4.35 17.32 0.51
C CYS A 33 -4.22 15.83 0.14
N ARG A 34 -4.44 14.95 1.11
CA ARG A 34 -4.27 13.50 0.95
C ARG A 34 -5.28 12.92 -0.04
N THR A 35 -4.78 12.23 -1.05
CA THR A 35 -5.59 11.50 -2.03
C THR A 35 -5.19 10.04 -2.05
N LYS A 36 -6.09 9.16 -1.63
CA LYS A 36 -5.92 7.70 -1.67
C LYS A 36 -6.81 7.11 -2.75
N ARG A 37 -6.27 6.28 -3.66
CA ARG A 37 -7.05 5.60 -4.69
C ARG A 37 -6.49 4.22 -5.01
N ILE A 38 -7.37 3.25 -5.23
CA ILE A 38 -6.97 1.97 -5.81
C ILE A 38 -6.90 2.14 -7.34
N ARG A 39 -5.80 1.67 -7.93
CA ARG A 39 -5.54 1.74 -9.37
C ARG A 39 -5.03 0.40 -9.88
N THR A 40 -5.17 0.20 -11.18
CA THR A 40 -4.54 -0.93 -11.89
C THR A 40 -3.28 -0.43 -12.59
N ALA A 41 -2.17 -1.14 -12.39
CA ALA A 41 -0.89 -0.83 -13.00
C ALA A 41 -0.98 -1.01 -14.51
N ARG A 42 -0.52 0.01 -15.25
CA ARG A 42 -0.38 -0.05 -16.73
C ARG A 42 1.05 -0.29 -17.17
N LYS A 43 1.99 -0.08 -16.24
CA LYS A 43 3.43 -0.32 -16.38
C LYS A 43 3.95 -0.82 -15.03
N GLN A 44 5.16 -1.37 -15.02
CA GLN A 44 5.81 -1.78 -13.80
C GLN A 44 6.05 -0.57 -12.87
N HIS A 45 5.77 -0.74 -11.59
CA HIS A 45 6.03 0.25 -10.55
C HIS A 45 6.81 -0.38 -9.40
N LEU A 46 7.61 0.42 -8.70
CA LEU A 46 8.23 -0.04 -7.45
C LEU A 46 7.18 -0.09 -6.35
N CYS A 47 7.16 -1.19 -5.58
CA CYS A 47 6.31 -1.29 -4.41
C CYS A 47 7.01 -0.67 -3.20
N TYR A 48 6.41 0.36 -2.63
CA TYR A 48 6.85 0.99 -1.38
C TYR A 48 6.17 0.27 -0.22
N THR A 49 6.82 -0.79 0.26
CA THR A 49 6.45 -1.43 1.51
C THR A 49 6.92 -0.57 2.68
N LEU A 50 6.22 -0.66 3.82
CA LEU A 50 6.51 0.12 5.02
C LEU A 50 7.71 -0.40 5.81
N THR A 51 8.16 -1.62 5.51
CA THR A 51 9.38 -2.19 6.09
C THR A 51 10.66 -1.60 5.49
N GLY A 52 10.54 -0.63 4.56
CA GLY A 52 11.67 -0.05 3.83
C GLY A 52 12.29 -0.99 2.80
N ARG A 53 11.74 -2.19 2.65
CA ARG A 53 12.21 -3.24 1.73
C ARG A 53 11.56 -3.08 0.35
N GLN A 54 12.35 -2.65 -0.62
CA GLN A 54 11.96 -2.45 -2.02
C GLN A 54 12.24 -3.72 -2.86
N ASP A 55 11.97 -4.90 -2.31
CA ASP A 55 12.39 -6.18 -2.90
C ASP A 55 11.47 -6.68 -4.03
N HIS A 56 10.37 -5.99 -4.33
CA HIS A 56 9.48 -6.39 -5.42
C HIS A 56 8.81 -5.20 -6.13
N HIS A 57 8.25 -5.53 -7.30
CA HIS A 57 7.60 -4.59 -8.19
C HIS A 57 6.12 -4.93 -8.34
N ILE A 58 5.33 -3.91 -8.65
CA ILE A 58 3.93 -4.00 -9.04
C ILE A 58 3.89 -4.16 -10.56
N GLU A 59 3.51 -5.33 -11.02
CA GLU A 59 3.47 -5.67 -12.44
C GLU A 59 2.25 -5.05 -13.14
N PRO A 60 2.31 -4.79 -14.46
CA PRO A 60 1.14 -4.38 -15.24
C PRO A 60 -0.03 -5.36 -15.07
N GLY A 61 -1.24 -4.82 -14.87
CA GLY A 61 -2.45 -5.59 -14.60
C GLY A 61 -2.73 -5.82 -13.11
N GLN A 62 -1.75 -5.65 -12.24
CA GLN A 62 -1.97 -5.74 -10.80
C GLN A 62 -2.66 -4.49 -10.24
N ARG A 63 -3.45 -4.68 -9.19
CA ARG A 63 -4.07 -3.58 -8.45
C ARG A 63 -3.14 -3.13 -7.32
N TYR A 64 -3.13 -1.82 -7.08
CA TYR A 64 -2.31 -1.20 -6.04
C TYR A 64 -3.01 0.03 -5.48
N ARG A 65 -2.66 0.39 -4.26
CA ARG A 65 -3.03 1.67 -3.67
C ARG A 65 -2.00 2.71 -4.06
N HIS A 66 -2.50 3.78 -4.65
CA HIS A 66 -1.75 4.99 -4.91
C HIS A 66 -2.18 6.05 -3.93
N GLU A 67 -1.21 6.61 -3.23
CA GLU A 67 -1.44 7.70 -2.31
C GLU A 67 -0.52 8.86 -2.61
N ARG A 68 -1.08 10.07 -2.57
CA ARG A 68 -0.33 11.31 -2.71
C ARG A 68 -0.82 12.31 -1.67
N ALA A 69 0.10 12.97 -1.00
CA ALA A 69 -0.19 13.97 0.01
C ALA A 69 0.88 15.07 0.03
N LEU A 70 0.51 16.22 0.57
CA LEU A 70 1.42 17.31 0.88
C LEU A 70 1.88 17.12 2.34
N ILE A 71 3.18 16.90 2.52
CA ILE A 71 3.80 16.64 3.82
C ILE A 71 4.41 17.93 4.34
N ASP A 72 4.06 18.30 5.58
CA ASP A 72 4.54 19.48 6.31
C ASP A 72 4.42 20.80 5.52
N GLY A 73 3.42 20.87 4.64
CA GLY A 73 3.20 21.99 3.74
C GLY A 73 4.32 22.26 2.72
N SER A 74 5.35 21.41 2.67
CA SER A 74 6.64 21.72 2.06
C SER A 74 6.96 20.85 0.84
N PHE A 75 6.54 19.59 0.83
CA PHE A 75 6.78 18.69 -0.30
C PHE A 75 5.63 17.72 -0.58
N TRP A 76 5.48 17.34 -1.83
CA TRP A 76 4.51 16.32 -2.24
C TRP A 76 5.13 14.94 -2.10
N GLY A 77 4.64 14.14 -1.16
CA GLY A 77 4.93 12.72 -1.06
C GLY A 77 3.96 11.92 -1.93
N GLU A 78 4.47 10.95 -2.68
CA GLU A 78 3.65 9.93 -3.33
C GLU A 78 4.21 8.53 -3.06
N TYR A 79 3.34 7.57 -2.82
CA TYR A 79 3.73 6.17 -2.67
C TYR A 79 2.75 5.23 -3.37
N ARG A 80 3.25 4.05 -3.70
CA ARG A 80 2.53 2.99 -4.40
C ARG A 80 2.78 1.68 -3.67
N ILE A 81 1.73 1.03 -3.21
CA ILE A 81 1.82 -0.25 -2.50
C ILE A 81 0.85 -1.25 -3.12
N CYS A 82 1.32 -2.45 -3.42
CA CYS A 82 0.45 -3.50 -3.95
C CYS A 82 -0.56 -3.94 -2.89
N LEU A 83 -1.73 -4.41 -3.34
CA LEU A 83 -2.76 -4.84 -2.41
C LEU A 83 -2.33 -6.06 -1.59
N SER A 84 -1.50 -6.95 -2.16
CA SER A 84 -0.97 -8.13 -1.48
C SER A 84 -0.08 -7.79 -0.28
N CYS A 85 0.60 -6.63 -0.33
CA CYS A 85 1.32 -6.13 0.83
C CYS A 85 0.35 -5.57 1.86
N ILE A 86 -0.65 -4.77 1.45
CA ILE A 86 -1.66 -4.30 2.41
C ILE A 86 -2.39 -5.48 3.08
N ASP A 87 -2.69 -6.54 2.32
CA ASP A 87 -3.33 -7.77 2.82
C ASP A 87 -2.56 -8.39 4.00
N GLN A 88 -1.22 -8.42 3.94
CA GLN A 88 -0.39 -8.95 5.02
C GLN A 88 -0.53 -8.12 6.29
N TRP A 89 -0.64 -6.80 6.15
CA TRP A 89 -0.68 -5.87 7.27
C TRP A 89 -2.06 -5.77 7.92
N ILE A 90 -3.14 -5.79 7.11
CA ILE A 90 -4.49 -5.88 7.65
C ILE A 90 -4.65 -7.20 8.43
N ASN A 91 -3.98 -8.27 7.99
CA ASN A 91 -4.01 -9.57 8.67
C ASN A 91 -3.12 -9.63 9.93
N GLU A 92 -1.93 -9.01 9.92
CA GLU A 92 -1.06 -8.91 11.10
C GLU A 92 -1.68 -8.05 12.22
N GLY A 93 -2.45 -7.02 11.88
CA GLY A 93 -3.14 -6.17 12.86
C GLY A 93 -4.28 -6.85 13.62
N GLU A 94 -4.61 -8.10 13.31
CA GLU A 94 -5.69 -8.89 13.95
C GLU A 94 -5.16 -9.85 15.03
N GLU A 95 -3.83 -9.94 15.25
CA GLU A 95 -3.19 -10.87 16.20
C GLU A 95 -2.87 -10.29 17.60
N ASP A 96 -3.41 -9.12 17.97
CA ASP A 96 -3.09 -8.43 19.24
C ASP A 96 -4.25 -8.38 20.28
N ASP A 97 -5.12 -9.39 20.34
CA ASP A 97 -6.15 -9.51 21.42
C ASP A 97 -6.34 -10.95 21.90
N ALA A 98 -5.24 -11.58 22.34
CA ALA A 98 -5.27 -12.82 23.11
C ALA A 98 -4.29 -12.74 24.29
N ASP A 99 -4.64 -11.94 25.30
CA ASP A 99 -4.09 -12.07 26.65
C ASP A 99 -5.18 -12.62 27.59
N ASP A 100 -4.96 -13.88 27.98
CA ASP A 100 -5.54 -14.77 29.02
C ASP A 100 -6.68 -14.26 29.94
#